data_AF-A0AAF0EMS6-F1
#
_entry.id   AF-A0AAF0EMS6-F1
#
_cell.length_a   1.000
_cell.length_b   1.000
_cell.length_c   1.000
_cell.angle_alpha   90.00
_cell.angle_beta   90.00
_cell.angle_gamma   90.00
#
_symmetry.space_group_name_H-M   'P 1'
#
loop_
_entity.id
_entity.type
_entity.pdbx_description
1 polymer ?
#
loop_
_entity_poly.entity_id
_entity_poly.type
_entity_poly.pdbx_seq_one_letter_code
_entity_poly.pdbx_strand_id
1 'polypeptide(L)'
;MGGYLKIRGLTSEWPEITTYFDGEIIGPHYKFITNKWNATMEDDLKHWSLFPHFPALHRQLGTFQQPFDSKRFPYIFMRWKERFLVPDHQVSHIDGASFAGFYYICLVIDPKAASETDTYPGTSAPALAEDEINMEQEATINPKKQAHLYGYYFHESSEPFQKLDLYQVPVPVSDTFELH
;
A
#
# COMPACT_ATOMS: atom_id res chain seq x y z
N MET A 1 -12.52 2.15 0.69
CA MET A 1 -12.03 3.41 1.30
C MET A 1 -11.88 4.46 0.22
N GLY A 2 -11.70 5.73 0.56
CA GLY A 2 -11.36 6.78 -0.40
C GLY A 2 -10.47 7.84 0.23
N GLY A 3 -9.84 8.68 -0.59
CA GLY A 3 -8.94 9.73 -0.10
C GLY A 3 -8.47 10.64 -1.22
N TYR A 4 -7.56 11.56 -0.88
CA TYR A 4 -6.92 12.46 -1.83
C TYR A 4 -5.44 12.12 -1.96
N LEU A 5 -4.94 12.09 -3.19
CA LEU A 5 -3.51 11.95 -3.49
C LEU A 5 -3.03 13.27 -4.08
N LYS A 6 -2.02 13.86 -3.45
CA LYS A 6 -1.40 15.12 -3.90
C LYS A 6 0.03 14.85 -4.35
N ILE A 7 0.33 15.13 -5.61
CA ILE A 7 1.63 14.96 -6.24
C ILE A 7 2.16 16.33 -6.65
N ARG A 8 3.45 16.58 -6.45
CA ARG A 8 4.13 17.81 -6.84
C ARG A 8 5.18 17.54 -7.91
N GLY A 9 5.36 18.51 -8.81
CA GLY A 9 6.41 18.48 -9.83
C GLY A 9 6.22 17.42 -10.91
N LEU A 10 4.99 16.93 -11.12
CA LEU A 10 4.70 15.96 -12.17
C LEU A 10 4.78 16.58 -13.57
N THR A 11 4.32 17.82 -13.71
CA THR A 11 4.42 18.61 -14.95
C THR A 11 4.82 20.04 -14.63
N SER A 12 5.38 20.76 -15.61
CA SER A 12 5.73 22.18 -15.46
C SER A 12 4.51 23.10 -15.38
N GLU A 13 3.41 22.71 -16.04
CA GLU A 13 2.18 23.50 -16.10
C GLU A 13 1.31 23.32 -14.85
N TRP A 14 1.34 22.11 -14.28
CA TRP A 14 0.60 21.76 -13.07
C TRP A 14 1.58 21.36 -11.97
N PRO A 15 2.18 22.36 -11.26
CA PRO A 15 3.23 22.12 -10.28
C PRO A 15 2.75 21.29 -9.09
N GLU A 16 1.44 21.27 -8.85
CA GLU A 16 0.77 20.43 -7.87
C GLU A 16 -0.54 19.90 -8.46
N ILE A 17 -0.73 18.59 -8.38
CA ILE A 17 -1.92 17.89 -8.87
C ILE A 17 -2.52 17.14 -7.70
N THR A 18 -3.82 17.30 -7.49
CA THR A 18 -4.57 16.55 -6.46
C THR A 18 -5.69 15.77 -7.12
N THR A 19 -5.76 14.48 -6.85
CA THR A 19 -6.81 13.58 -7.34
C THR A 19 -7.55 12.97 -6.16
N TYR A 20 -8.84 12.68 -6.35
CA TYR A 20 -9.58 11.78 -5.47
C TYR A 20 -9.38 10.33 -5.93
N PHE A 21 -9.20 9.40 -5.00
CA PHE A 21 -9.09 7.97 -5.29
C PHE A 21 -10.05 7.12 -4.47
N ASP A 22 -10.45 5.99 -5.04
CA ASP A 22 -11.05 4.88 -4.29
C ASP A 22 -9.99 3.80 -4.03
N GLY A 23 -10.02 3.24 -2.82
CA GLY A 23 -9.13 2.17 -2.39
C GLY A 23 -9.88 0.85 -2.15
N GLU A 24 -9.36 -0.21 -2.76
CA GLU A 24 -9.78 -1.60 -2.56
C GLU A 24 -8.78 -2.31 -1.67
N ILE A 25 -9.22 -2.78 -0.50
CA ILE A 25 -8.37 -3.56 0.41
C ILE A 25 -8.40 -5.02 -0.02
N ILE A 26 -7.24 -5.62 -0.28
CA ILE A 26 -7.14 -7.03 -0.61
C ILE A 26 -7.56 -7.85 0.61
N GLY A 27 -8.52 -8.75 0.40
CA GLY A 27 -9.15 -9.46 1.49
C GLY A 27 -10.31 -10.37 1.05
N PRO A 28 -11.37 -10.50 1.86
CA PRO A 28 -12.58 -11.25 1.53
C PRO A 28 -13.29 -10.79 0.26
N HIS A 29 -13.33 -9.48 0.02
CA HIS A 29 -14.10 -8.89 -1.08
C HIS A 29 -13.28 -8.66 -2.35
N TYR A 30 -12.00 -8.32 -2.20
CA TYR A 30 -11.11 -8.03 -3.31
C TYR A 30 -9.91 -8.97 -3.26
N LYS A 31 -9.72 -9.75 -4.32
CA LYS A 31 -8.63 -10.74 -4.41
C LYS A 31 -7.37 -10.11 -4.99
N PHE A 32 -6.26 -10.83 -4.96
CA PHE A 32 -5.02 -10.38 -5.60
C PHE A 32 -5.15 -10.23 -7.11
N ILE A 33 -5.97 -11.06 -7.78
CA ILE A 33 -6.31 -10.88 -9.19
C ILE A 33 -7.20 -9.64 -9.36
N THR A 34 -6.78 -8.72 -10.22
CA THR A 34 -7.47 -7.44 -10.43
C THR A 34 -8.66 -7.59 -11.39
N ASN A 35 -8.47 -8.24 -12.54
CA ASN A 35 -9.52 -8.56 -13.53
C ASN A 35 -10.32 -7.33 -14.05
N LYS A 36 -9.68 -6.16 -14.04
CA LYS A 36 -10.19 -4.87 -14.54
C LYS A 36 -9.00 -3.91 -14.74
N TRP A 37 -9.27 -2.69 -15.21
CA TRP A 37 -8.25 -1.65 -15.42
C TRP A 37 -7.07 -2.13 -16.28
N ASN A 38 -7.37 -3.00 -17.26
CA ASN A 38 -6.42 -3.60 -18.20
C ASN A 38 -5.27 -4.41 -17.55
N ALA A 39 -5.35 -4.72 -16.24
CA ALA A 39 -4.35 -5.56 -15.58
C ALA A 39 -4.67 -7.05 -15.78
N THR A 40 -3.72 -7.78 -16.36
CA THR A 40 -3.77 -9.24 -16.46
C THR A 40 -3.26 -9.91 -15.18
N MET A 41 -3.49 -11.21 -15.02
CA MET A 41 -2.92 -11.98 -13.92
C MET A 41 -1.37 -11.96 -13.93
N GLU A 42 -0.75 -11.85 -15.10
CA GLU A 42 0.71 -11.73 -15.22
C GLU A 42 1.18 -10.37 -14.71
N ASP A 43 0.45 -9.29 -15.02
CA ASP A 43 0.73 -7.95 -14.50
C ASP A 43 0.57 -7.91 -12.99
N ASP A 44 -0.51 -8.49 -12.46
CA ASP A 44 -0.73 -8.64 -11.03
C ASP A 44 0.47 -9.34 -10.37
N LEU A 45 0.90 -10.48 -10.91
CA LEU A 45 2.04 -11.23 -10.37
C LEU A 45 3.32 -10.39 -10.38
N LYS A 46 3.61 -9.71 -11.49
CA LYS A 46 4.80 -8.85 -11.63
C LYS A 46 4.80 -7.73 -10.59
N HIS A 47 3.68 -7.03 -10.42
CA HIS A 47 3.59 -5.89 -9.51
C HIS A 47 3.58 -6.30 -8.04
N TRP A 48 2.77 -7.30 -7.68
CA TRP A 48 2.73 -7.77 -6.30
C TRP A 48 4.07 -8.34 -5.84
N SER A 49 4.83 -8.98 -6.75
CA SER A 49 6.16 -9.52 -6.44
C SER A 49 7.23 -8.46 -6.15
N LEU A 50 6.97 -7.18 -6.41
CA LEU A 50 7.87 -6.08 -6.03
C LEU A 50 7.81 -5.78 -4.53
N PHE A 51 6.73 -6.13 -3.84
CA PHE A 51 6.62 -5.87 -2.42
C PHE A 51 7.44 -6.86 -1.61
N PRO A 52 8.18 -6.38 -0.59
CA PRO A 52 8.80 -7.25 0.40
C PRO A 52 7.77 -8.22 1.00
N HIS A 53 8.19 -9.46 1.27
CA HIS A 53 7.38 -10.56 1.83
C HIS A 53 6.29 -11.14 0.90
N PHE A 54 5.89 -10.46 -0.17
CA PHE A 54 4.89 -11.02 -1.08
C PHE A 54 5.31 -12.33 -1.75
N PRO A 55 6.57 -12.53 -2.21
CA PRO A 55 6.97 -13.80 -2.81
C PRO A 55 6.86 -15.00 -1.85
N ALA A 56 7.14 -14.80 -0.56
CA ALA A 56 6.99 -15.83 0.47
C ALA A 56 5.51 -16.12 0.74
N LEU A 57 4.70 -15.06 0.88
CA LEU A 57 3.26 -15.16 1.03
C LEU A 57 2.61 -15.88 -0.15
N HIS A 58 2.97 -15.53 -1.39
CA HIS A 58 2.41 -16.13 -2.59
C HIS A 58 2.66 -17.64 -2.64
N ARG A 59 3.88 -18.08 -2.31
CA ARG A 59 4.21 -19.51 -2.23
C ARG A 59 3.39 -20.24 -1.16
N GLN A 60 3.04 -19.58 -0.06
CA GLN A 60 2.18 -20.14 0.99
C GLN A 60 0.71 -20.18 0.57
N LEU A 61 0.21 -19.12 -0.08
CA LEU A 61 -1.18 -19.05 -0.56
C LEU A 61 -1.45 -20.02 -1.72
N GLY A 62 -0.45 -20.28 -2.56
CA GLY A 62 -0.52 -21.17 -3.73
C GLY A 62 -1.38 -20.65 -4.89
N THR A 63 -2.28 -19.68 -4.66
CA THR A 63 -3.13 -19.07 -5.70
C THR A 63 -3.61 -17.67 -5.31
N PHE A 64 -3.83 -16.81 -6.31
CA PHE A 64 -4.43 -15.47 -6.15
C PHE A 64 -5.96 -15.46 -6.17
N GLN A 65 -6.59 -16.59 -6.48
CA GLN A 65 -8.05 -16.65 -6.60
C GLN A 65 -8.77 -16.82 -5.26
N GLN A 66 -8.04 -17.14 -4.21
CA GLN A 66 -8.61 -17.30 -2.88
C GLN A 66 -8.64 -15.96 -2.12
N PRO A 67 -9.66 -15.75 -1.27
CA PRO A 67 -9.67 -14.63 -0.34
C PRO A 67 -8.42 -14.60 0.54
N PHE A 68 -7.92 -13.40 0.80
CA PHE A 68 -6.80 -13.16 1.72
C PHE A 68 -7.35 -12.71 3.09
N ASP A 69 -6.78 -13.20 4.19
CA ASP A 69 -7.13 -12.71 5.53
C ASP A 69 -6.07 -11.70 5.99
N SER A 70 -6.25 -10.43 5.61
CA SER A 70 -5.29 -9.36 5.88
C SER A 70 -5.06 -9.10 7.38
N LYS A 71 -6.00 -9.50 8.25
CA LYS A 71 -5.90 -9.29 9.71
C LYS A 71 -4.81 -10.14 10.37
N ARG A 72 -4.33 -11.19 9.69
CA ARG A 72 -3.29 -12.09 10.21
C ARG A 72 -1.87 -11.61 9.95
N PHE A 73 -1.73 -10.47 9.28
CA PHE A 73 -0.43 -10.00 8.80
C PHE A 73 -0.17 -8.56 9.22
N PRO A 74 1.10 -8.17 9.38
CA PRO A 74 1.50 -6.80 9.71
C PRO A 74 1.48 -5.86 8.50
N TYR A 75 0.90 -6.32 7.38
CA TYR A 75 0.79 -5.58 6.13
C TYR A 75 -0.61 -5.68 5.54
N ILE A 76 -1.05 -4.59 4.91
CA ILE A 76 -2.30 -4.49 4.18
C ILE A 76 -1.98 -4.20 2.71
N PHE A 77 -2.37 -5.12 1.83
CA PHE A 77 -2.34 -4.88 0.39
C PHE A 77 -3.60 -4.15 -0.05
N MET A 78 -3.45 -3.21 -0.97
CA MET A 78 -4.56 -2.44 -1.53
C MET A 78 -4.35 -2.14 -3.01
N ARG A 79 -5.42 -1.74 -3.70
CA ARG A 79 -5.33 -1.05 -4.99
C ARG A 79 -5.98 0.32 -4.89
N TRP A 80 -5.31 1.37 -5.33
CA TRP A 80 -5.85 2.73 -5.36
C TRP A 80 -6.11 3.18 -6.79
N LYS A 81 -7.36 3.51 -7.10
CA LYS A 81 -7.77 4.02 -8.42
C LYS A 81 -8.17 5.48 -8.29
N GLU A 82 -7.35 6.36 -8.85
CA GLU A 82 -7.70 7.77 -9.02
C GLU A 82 -8.91 7.91 -9.95
N ARG A 83 -9.82 8.84 -9.62
CA ARG A 83 -11.08 9.03 -10.32
C ARG A 83 -11.11 10.34 -11.10
N PHE A 84 -10.84 11.45 -10.41
CA PHE A 84 -10.94 12.79 -10.96
C PHE A 84 -10.03 13.75 -10.20
N LEU A 85 -9.73 14.86 -10.86
CA LEU A 85 -8.97 15.96 -10.30
C LEU A 85 -9.81 16.79 -9.32
N VAL A 86 -9.11 17.39 -8.36
CA VAL A 86 -9.68 18.28 -7.35
C VAL A 86 -8.88 19.58 -7.39
N PRO A 87 -9.54 20.75 -7.42
CA PRO A 87 -10.99 20.96 -7.27
C PRO A 87 -11.81 20.73 -8.55
N ASP A 88 -11.18 20.72 -9.73
CA ASP A 88 -11.90 20.65 -11.00
C ASP A 88 -11.99 19.22 -11.53
N HIS A 89 -13.16 18.59 -11.34
CA HIS A 89 -13.43 17.22 -11.77
C HIS A 89 -13.73 17.09 -13.27
N GLN A 90 -13.87 18.20 -14.00
CA GLN A 90 -14.16 18.18 -15.44
C GLN A 90 -12.88 18.02 -16.28
N VAL A 91 -11.71 18.28 -15.69
CA VAL A 91 -10.42 18.06 -16.34
C VAL A 91 -10.14 16.56 -16.40
N SER A 92 -10.14 16.01 -17.60
CA SER A 92 -9.86 14.59 -17.85
C SER A 92 -8.50 14.32 -18.51
N HIS A 93 -7.77 15.38 -18.88
CA HIS A 93 -6.50 15.29 -19.58
C HIS A 93 -5.50 16.28 -18.99
N ILE A 94 -4.26 15.83 -18.80
CA ILE A 94 -3.13 16.64 -18.37
C ILE A 94 -1.97 16.32 -19.30
N ASP A 95 -1.36 17.33 -19.89
CA ASP A 95 -0.20 17.12 -20.75
C ASP A 95 0.99 16.61 -19.92
N GLY A 96 1.53 15.47 -20.32
CA GLY A 96 2.66 14.83 -19.63
C GLY A 96 2.33 14.04 -18.36
N ALA A 97 1.04 13.93 -17.99
CA ALA A 97 0.60 13.14 -16.83
C ALA A 97 -0.70 12.39 -17.11
N SER A 98 -0.90 11.24 -16.46
CA SER A 98 -2.15 10.50 -16.54
C SER A 98 -2.47 9.83 -15.21
N PHE A 99 -3.75 9.87 -14.85
CA PHE A 99 -4.34 9.15 -13.70
C PHE A 99 -5.28 8.01 -14.18
N ALA A 100 -5.15 7.61 -15.45
CA ALA A 100 -5.98 6.56 -16.05
C ALA A 100 -5.71 5.17 -15.43
N GLY A 101 -4.48 4.92 -14.98
CA GLY A 101 -4.05 3.71 -14.31
C GLY A 101 -4.51 3.61 -12.86
N PHE A 102 -3.85 2.73 -12.11
CA PHE A 102 -4.07 2.53 -10.69
C PHE A 102 -2.76 2.16 -10.00
N TYR A 103 -2.75 2.22 -8.67
CA TYR A 103 -1.60 1.82 -7.86
C TYR A 103 -1.84 0.47 -7.22
N TYR A 104 -0.86 -0.42 -7.32
CA TYR A 104 -0.68 -1.50 -6.36
C TYR A 104 -0.06 -0.90 -5.10
N ILE A 105 -0.58 -1.24 -3.93
CA ILE A 105 -0.18 -0.63 -2.66
C ILE A 105 0.09 -1.71 -1.61
N CYS A 106 1.15 -1.53 -0.82
CA CYS A 106 1.40 -2.26 0.42
C CYS A 106 1.60 -1.25 1.56
N LEU A 107 0.75 -1.34 2.59
CA LEU A 107 0.88 -0.59 3.84
C LEU A 107 1.44 -1.51 4.91
N VAL A 108 2.63 -1.20 5.42
CA VAL A 108 3.24 -1.87 6.57
C VAL A 108 2.87 -1.08 7.83
N ILE A 109 2.11 -1.70 8.74
CA ILE A 109 1.59 -1.03 9.95
C ILE A 109 2.65 -1.03 11.06
N ASP A 110 3.36 -2.15 11.22
CA ASP A 110 4.48 -2.29 12.15
C ASP A 110 5.68 -2.92 11.44
N PRO A 111 6.72 -2.12 11.12
CA PRO A 111 7.93 -2.62 10.48
C PRO A 111 8.65 -3.70 11.30
N LYS A 112 8.49 -3.73 12.64
CA LYS A 112 9.13 -4.75 13.49
C LYS A 112 8.42 -6.09 13.38
N ALA A 113 7.09 -6.08 13.45
CA ALA A 113 6.29 -7.29 13.26
C ALA A 113 6.50 -7.91 11.87
N ALA A 114 6.69 -7.09 10.83
CA ALA A 114 7.00 -7.58 9.48
C ALA A 114 8.29 -8.42 9.43
N SER A 115 9.31 -8.10 10.24
CA SER A 115 10.56 -8.87 10.31
C SER A 115 10.45 -10.19 11.10
N GLU A 116 9.48 -10.30 12.01
CA GLU A 116 9.27 -11.47 12.86
C GLU A 116 8.28 -12.49 12.24
N THR A 117 7.37 -12.02 11.38
CA THR A 117 6.30 -12.84 10.78
C THR A 117 6.69 -13.74 9.62
N ASP A 118 7.98 -13.84 9.26
CA ASP A 118 8.46 -14.83 8.29
C ASP A 118 8.33 -16.29 8.83
N THR A 119 7.92 -16.47 10.10
CA THR A 119 7.57 -17.78 10.68
C THR A 119 6.13 -17.79 11.18
N TYR A 120 5.25 -18.56 10.52
CA TYR A 120 3.89 -18.83 11.01
C TYR A 120 3.92 -19.67 12.31
N PRO A 121 3.02 -19.44 13.28
CA PRO A 121 2.84 -20.34 14.42
C PRO A 121 2.25 -21.67 13.93
N GLY A 122 3.14 -22.67 13.82
CA GLY A 122 2.85 -24.01 13.30
C GLY A 122 4.09 -24.90 13.16
N THR A 123 5.30 -24.35 13.30
CA THR A 123 6.55 -25.12 13.26
C THR A 123 7.37 -24.80 14.50
N SER A 124 7.46 -25.75 15.44
CA SER A 124 8.23 -25.60 16.67
C SER A 124 9.73 -25.81 16.41
N ALA A 125 10.55 -24.80 16.72
CA ALA A 125 11.96 -24.94 17.07
C ALA A 125 12.28 -23.97 18.22
N PRO A 126 13.17 -24.33 19.17
CA PRO A 126 13.24 -23.70 20.48
C PRO A 126 13.94 -22.34 20.45
N ALA A 127 13.38 -21.37 21.17
CA ALA A 127 13.97 -20.05 21.39
C ALA A 127 15.13 -20.13 22.38
N LEU A 128 16.28 -19.55 22.01
CA LEU A 128 17.34 -19.19 22.94
C LEU A 128 17.04 -17.80 23.49
N ALA A 129 17.09 -17.67 24.81
CA ALA A 129 16.76 -16.47 25.57
C ALA A 129 17.88 -15.43 25.48
N GLU A 130 17.52 -14.15 25.31
CA GLU A 130 18.40 -13.03 25.62
C GLU A 130 17.65 -11.94 26.40
N ASP A 131 18.37 -11.37 27.36
CA ASP A 131 17.91 -10.66 28.56
C ASP A 131 17.28 -9.27 28.31
N GLU A 132 16.31 -8.92 29.18
CA GLU A 132 15.72 -7.58 29.29
C GLU A 132 16.66 -6.60 30.00
N ILE A 133 16.91 -5.44 29.38
CA ILE A 133 17.29 -4.22 30.11
C ILE A 133 16.42 -3.05 29.63
N ASN A 134 15.60 -2.55 30.56
CA ASN A 134 14.73 -1.38 30.42
C ASN A 134 15.52 -0.09 30.71
N MET A 135 15.38 0.93 29.86
CA MET A 135 15.81 2.29 30.18
C MET A 135 14.89 3.31 29.50
N GLU A 136 14.08 3.99 30.31
CA GLU A 136 13.25 5.13 29.92
C GLU A 136 14.13 6.33 29.54
N GLN A 137 13.87 6.98 28.40
CA GLN A 137 13.72 8.45 28.28
C GLN A 137 13.61 8.96 26.82
N GLU A 138 12.82 10.04 26.71
CA GLU A 138 12.71 11.06 25.65
C GLU A 138 12.01 10.75 24.31
N ALA A 139 10.89 11.45 24.11
CA ALA A 139 10.08 11.45 22.88
C ALA A 139 10.79 12.21 21.74
N THR A 140 11.80 11.58 21.15
CA THR A 140 12.22 11.86 19.77
C THR A 140 11.45 10.93 18.84
N ILE A 141 10.78 11.48 17.82
CA ILE A 141 10.02 10.71 16.84
C ILE A 141 11.00 9.78 16.10
N ASN A 142 10.99 8.50 16.48
CA ASN A 142 11.85 7.49 15.86
C ASN A 142 11.23 7.06 14.53
N PRO A 143 11.89 7.29 13.37
CA PRO A 143 11.39 6.90 12.06
C PRO A 143 11.14 5.38 11.93
N LYS A 144 11.66 4.57 12.85
CA LYS A 144 11.45 3.11 12.90
C LYS A 144 10.06 2.67 13.41
N LYS A 145 9.18 3.58 13.82
CA LYS A 145 7.82 3.26 14.32
C LYS A 145 6.69 3.80 13.44
N GLN A 146 7.01 4.27 12.24
CA GLN A 146 6.04 4.94 11.38
C GLN A 146 5.41 3.95 10.41
N ALA A 147 4.09 3.99 10.27
CA ALA A 147 3.43 3.23 9.22
C ALA A 147 3.96 3.69 7.85
N HIS A 148 4.26 2.71 6.99
CA HIS A 148 4.94 2.92 5.74
C HIS A 148 4.11 2.36 4.60
N LEU A 149 3.72 3.24 3.69
CA LEU A 149 3.01 2.88 2.48
C LEU A 149 3.93 2.96 1.27
N TYR A 150 4.01 1.87 0.53
CA TYR A 150 4.69 1.81 -0.76
C TYR A 150 3.71 1.42 -1.84
N GLY A 151 3.95 1.92 -3.05
CA GLY A 151 3.13 1.55 -4.19
C GLY A 151 3.88 1.58 -5.50
N TYR A 152 3.27 0.95 -6.49
CA TYR A 152 3.73 0.95 -7.87
C TYR A 152 2.55 1.27 -8.77
N TYR A 153 2.70 2.31 -9.58
CA TYR A 153 1.71 2.68 -10.57
C TYR A 153 1.71 1.68 -11.74
N PHE A 154 0.52 1.36 -12.22
CA PHE A 154 0.31 0.55 -13.41
C PHE A 154 -0.64 1.25 -14.38
N HIS A 155 -0.16 1.35 -15.62
CA HIS A 155 -0.95 1.64 -16.80
C HIS A 155 -0.22 1.05 -18.00
N GLU A 156 -0.94 0.42 -18.93
CA GLU A 156 -0.36 -0.37 -20.04
C GLU A 156 0.58 0.42 -20.96
N SER A 157 0.37 1.74 -21.05
CA SER A 157 1.13 2.64 -21.91
C SER A 157 2.09 3.57 -21.16
N SER A 158 2.26 3.38 -19.85
CA SER A 158 3.13 4.21 -19.01
C SER A 158 4.46 3.52 -18.74
N GLU A 159 5.46 4.29 -18.33
CA GLU A 159 6.70 3.71 -17.79
C GLU A 159 6.35 2.77 -16.62
N PRO A 160 6.83 1.52 -16.63
CA PRO A 160 6.44 0.55 -15.63
C PRO A 160 7.06 0.87 -14.27
N PHE A 161 6.38 0.44 -13.20
CA PHE A 161 6.92 0.45 -11.83
C PHE A 161 7.29 1.83 -11.27
N GLN A 162 6.64 2.90 -11.74
CA GLN A 162 6.75 4.22 -11.11
C GLN A 162 6.34 4.11 -9.64
N LYS A 163 7.26 4.46 -8.74
CA LYS A 163 7.15 4.17 -7.31
C LYS A 163 6.45 5.29 -6.55
N LEU A 164 5.55 4.92 -5.66
CA LEU A 164 4.98 5.75 -4.61
C LEU A 164 5.58 5.33 -3.26
N ASP A 165 6.06 6.27 -2.45
CA ASP A 165 6.72 6.00 -1.17
C ASP A 165 6.29 7.06 -0.15
N LEU A 166 5.49 6.66 0.84
CA LEU A 166 4.80 7.56 1.77
C LEU A 166 4.97 7.11 3.22
N TYR A 167 5.22 8.07 4.11
CA TYR A 167 5.38 7.86 5.54
C TYR A 167 4.29 8.60 6.31
N GLN A 168 3.83 8.02 7.42
CA GLN A 168 2.61 8.46 8.08
C GLN A 168 2.47 9.93 8.49
N VAL A 169 3.46 10.77 8.78
CA VAL A 169 3.30 12.07 9.48
C VAL A 169 2.25 12.10 10.63
N PRO A 170 2.66 11.90 11.89
CA PRO A 170 1.76 11.98 13.04
C PRO A 170 1.14 13.38 13.16
N VAL A 171 -0.16 13.50 12.89
CA VAL A 171 -0.95 14.71 13.16
C VAL A 171 -2.05 14.30 14.14
N PRO A 172 -2.34 15.09 15.19
CA PRO A 172 -3.53 14.86 16.01
C PRO A 172 -4.77 15.01 15.13
N VAL A 173 -5.38 13.88 14.77
CA VAL A 173 -6.69 13.87 14.09
C VAL A 173 -7.75 14.22 15.11
N SER A 174 -8.49 15.32 14.87
CA SER A 174 -9.41 15.86 15.88
C SER A 174 -10.72 15.09 15.99
N ASP A 175 -11.18 14.38 14.95
CA ASP A 175 -12.51 13.78 14.97
C ASP A 175 -12.57 12.51 14.11
N THR A 176 -13.08 11.42 14.70
CA THR A 176 -13.47 10.21 13.96
C THR A 176 -14.99 10.19 13.87
N PHE A 177 -15.52 9.95 12.67
CA PHE A 177 -16.96 9.78 12.47
C PHE A 177 -17.22 8.42 11.81
N GLU A 178 -18.33 7.80 12.20
CA GLU A 178 -18.84 6.56 11.58
C GLU A 178 -20.22 6.87 11.00
N LEU A 179 -20.43 6.52 9.74
CA LEU A 179 -21.73 6.66 9.07
C LEU A 179 -22.42 5.29 9.14
N HIS A 180 -23.59 5.24 9.78
CA HIS A 180 -24.44 4.05 9.89
C HIS A 180 -25.55 4.05 8.82
#